data_AF-A0A6G1KD35-F1
#
_entry.id   AF-A0A6G1KD35-F1
#
_cell.length_a   1.000
_cell.length_b   1.000
_cell.length_c   1.000
_cell.angle_alpha   90.00
_cell.angle_beta   90.00
_cell.angle_gamma   90.00
#
_symmetry.space_group_name_H-M   'P 1'
#
loop_
_entity.id
_entity.type
_entity.pdbx_description
1 polymer ?
#
loop_
_entity_poly.entity_id
_entity_poly.type
_entity_poly.pdbx_seq_one_letter_code
_entity_poly.pdbx_strand_id
1 'polypeptide(L)'
;MSVNSHPLVPTLEETNWPLVFSQAELFLAKFRSQVDELPEWMVNDPIPQIVVQTYPNLIYSEQIRKPDCKAWIKENRFIGGIRKKRGPISAPRRNRLDKNQIMNRPATVAQYQRHSLHLISNVLNLRTNASPFTVILDDLNQRATPFVTELIRRGLSRNVNVVFLSFESPAVHLQRVRHVAGWGDRTGDDILREIESAMTGFKESLVIVDSLNDLLNDKHVDMGALFSLVSYKYVSTLVGIYHQDITAIQSPDNAYVPQSLDVIKYMATTVITCNSFAHMLAKKAAKERSLAEPTHGLLQGAEGIVESLGGNDHRGIVLEAEFRRKSGRPESETFFLRPARVSDYNEPIEDMIVGTLKKEFIVLLDQVPEYGNEAIMGSINAAANEIESTMNLGLTDKQKEAREGVILPYTDAQNNEGAAGEGGRILYDMGEEDDFDEEEDEI
;
A
#
# COMPACT_ATOMS: atom_id res chain seq x y z
N MET A 1 14.22 24.86 -28.83
CA MET A 1 13.48 25.32 -27.64
C MET A 1 12.05 24.86 -27.79
N SER A 2 11.72 23.67 -27.29
CA SER A 2 10.33 23.17 -27.29
C SER A 2 10.00 22.68 -25.89
N VAL A 3 8.86 23.15 -25.42
CA VAL A 3 8.39 23.17 -24.04
C VAL A 3 8.12 21.76 -23.52
N ASN A 4 8.57 21.52 -22.28
CA ASN A 4 8.31 20.32 -21.50
C ASN A 4 6.80 20.08 -21.32
N SER A 5 6.29 18.98 -21.86
CA SER A 5 4.97 18.45 -21.53
C SER A 5 5.05 17.64 -20.24
N HIS A 6 4.50 18.19 -19.16
CA HIS A 6 4.26 17.47 -17.91
C HIS A 6 3.30 16.29 -18.12
N PRO A 7 3.46 15.16 -17.39
CA PRO A 7 2.51 14.06 -17.46
C PRO A 7 1.17 14.49 -16.85
N LEU A 8 0.13 14.45 -17.67
CA LEU A 8 -1.25 14.76 -17.30
C LEU A 8 -1.76 13.75 -16.26
N VAL A 9 -2.37 14.30 -15.22
CA VAL A 9 -3.14 13.59 -14.19
C VAL A 9 -4.36 12.97 -14.86
N PRO A 10 -4.77 11.74 -14.50
CA PRO A 10 -6.06 11.23 -14.95
C PRO A 10 -7.17 12.13 -14.39
N THR A 11 -7.81 12.92 -15.25
CA THR A 11 -9.12 13.51 -14.97
C THR A 11 -10.15 12.38 -14.93
N LEU A 12 -11.14 12.51 -14.03
CA LEU A 12 -12.22 11.54 -13.78
C LEU A 12 -12.97 11.08 -15.04
N GLU A 13 -12.90 11.84 -16.14
CA GLU A 13 -13.72 11.67 -17.35
C GLU A 13 -13.23 10.58 -18.32
N GLU A 14 -12.00 10.07 -18.19
CA GLU A 14 -11.42 9.18 -19.22
C GLU A 14 -11.49 7.68 -18.90
N THR A 15 -11.94 7.30 -17.70
CA THR A 15 -12.11 5.89 -17.32
C THR A 15 -13.58 5.52 -17.41
N ASN A 16 -13.99 4.84 -18.49
CA ASN A 16 -15.37 4.39 -18.68
C ASN A 16 -15.68 3.20 -17.76
N TRP A 17 -15.97 3.49 -16.49
CA TRP A 17 -16.31 2.53 -15.44
C TRP A 17 -17.45 1.57 -15.80
N PRO A 18 -18.56 2.01 -16.44
CA PRO A 18 -19.60 1.10 -16.92
C PRO A 18 -19.06 0.00 -17.85
N LEU A 19 -18.09 0.34 -18.71
CA LEU A 19 -17.46 -0.62 -19.62
C LEU A 19 -16.43 -1.52 -18.91
N VAL A 20 -15.86 -1.08 -17.79
CA VAL A 20 -15.02 -1.89 -16.88
C VAL A 20 -15.82 -3.01 -16.24
N PHE A 21 -16.99 -2.70 -15.70
CA PHE A 21 -17.80 -3.66 -14.96
C PHE A 21 -18.68 -4.55 -15.87
N SER A 22 -19.21 -4.00 -16.97
CA SER A 22 -20.10 -4.77 -17.89
C SER A 22 -19.38 -5.80 -18.76
N GLN A 23 -18.15 -5.53 -19.21
CA GLN A 23 -17.43 -6.47 -20.07
C GLN A 23 -16.96 -7.73 -19.33
N ALA A 24 -16.78 -7.65 -18.01
CA ALA A 24 -16.38 -8.81 -17.22
C ALA A 24 -17.57 -9.78 -17.00
N GLU A 25 -18.78 -9.24 -16.83
CA GLU A 25 -20.02 -10.04 -16.84
C GLU A 25 -20.28 -10.66 -18.24
N LEU A 26 -20.02 -9.90 -19.31
CA LEU A 26 -20.10 -10.41 -20.68
C LEU A 26 -19.06 -11.51 -20.96
N PHE A 27 -17.85 -11.42 -20.39
CA PHE A 27 -16.83 -12.45 -20.55
C PHE A 27 -17.24 -13.74 -19.84
N LEU A 28 -17.83 -13.68 -18.64
CA LEU A 28 -18.41 -14.83 -17.95
C LEU A 28 -19.62 -15.42 -18.69
N ALA A 29 -20.49 -14.57 -19.26
CA ALA A 29 -21.60 -15.02 -20.09
C ALA A 29 -21.11 -15.71 -21.38
N LYS A 30 -20.06 -15.17 -22.00
CA LYS A 30 -19.45 -15.72 -23.21
C LYS A 30 -18.65 -17.01 -22.94
N PHE A 31 -17.98 -17.09 -21.78
CA PHE A 31 -17.28 -18.29 -21.34
C PHE A 31 -18.27 -19.42 -20.99
N ARG A 32 -19.38 -19.10 -20.32
CA ARG A 32 -20.48 -20.05 -20.05
C ARG A 32 -21.20 -20.50 -21.32
N SER A 33 -21.33 -19.64 -22.32
CA SER A 33 -21.94 -20.02 -23.61
C SER A 33 -21.01 -20.82 -24.53
N GLN A 34 -19.69 -20.81 -24.27
CA GLN A 34 -18.68 -21.51 -25.07
C GLN A 34 -18.21 -22.84 -24.46
N VAL A 35 -18.81 -23.28 -23.34
CA VAL A 35 -18.56 -24.60 -22.76
C VAL A 35 -18.93 -25.73 -23.73
N ASP A 36 -19.89 -25.49 -24.64
CA ASP A 36 -20.32 -26.45 -25.67
C ASP A 36 -19.42 -26.43 -26.94
N GLU A 37 -18.47 -25.49 -27.04
CA GLU A 37 -17.54 -25.34 -28.19
C GLU A 37 -16.08 -25.66 -27.81
N LEU A 38 -15.84 -26.30 -26.67
CA LEU A 38 -14.50 -26.72 -26.29
C LEU A 38 -14.01 -27.89 -27.18
N PRO A 39 -12.76 -27.87 -27.65
CA PRO A 39 -12.19 -28.98 -28.43
C PRO A 39 -12.26 -30.30 -27.66
N GLU A 40 -12.55 -31.42 -28.35
CA GLU A 40 -12.73 -32.75 -27.75
C GLU A 40 -11.60 -33.19 -26.81
N TRP A 41 -10.35 -32.75 -27.02
CA TRP A 41 -9.22 -33.08 -26.15
C TRP A 41 -9.32 -32.45 -24.75
N MET A 42 -10.06 -31.34 -24.59
CA MET A 42 -10.29 -30.70 -23.30
C MET A 42 -11.48 -31.33 -22.54
N VAL A 43 -12.35 -32.04 -23.25
CA VAL A 43 -13.50 -32.78 -22.69
C VAL A 43 -13.15 -34.23 -22.36
N ASN A 44 -12.23 -34.83 -23.14
CA ASN A 44 -11.94 -36.27 -23.10
C ASN A 44 -10.63 -36.65 -22.41
N ASP A 45 -9.80 -35.70 -21.97
CA ASP A 45 -8.70 -36.03 -21.07
C ASP A 45 -9.25 -36.21 -19.65
N PRO A 46 -9.12 -37.41 -19.05
CA PRO A 46 -9.50 -37.58 -17.66
C PRO A 46 -8.53 -36.74 -16.84
N ILE A 47 -9.01 -35.61 -16.34
CA ILE A 47 -8.47 -34.98 -15.13
C ILE A 47 -8.23 -36.14 -14.17
N PRO A 48 -6.99 -36.38 -13.68
CA PRO A 48 -6.76 -37.44 -12.74
C PRO A 48 -7.71 -37.18 -11.59
N GLN A 49 -8.70 -38.07 -11.44
CA GLN A 49 -9.60 -38.04 -10.31
C GLN A 49 -8.70 -37.91 -9.10
N ILE A 50 -8.83 -36.79 -8.39
CA ILE A 50 -8.26 -36.67 -7.06
C ILE A 50 -8.83 -37.88 -6.33
N VAL A 51 -7.97 -38.88 -6.14
CA VAL A 51 -8.28 -40.03 -5.32
C VAL A 51 -8.40 -39.43 -3.93
N VAL A 52 -9.62 -39.05 -3.56
CA VAL A 52 -10.01 -38.90 -2.18
C VAL A 52 -9.76 -40.28 -1.60
N GLN A 53 -8.59 -40.47 -0.99
CA GLN A 53 -8.35 -41.60 -0.13
C GLN A 53 -9.32 -41.47 1.02
N THR A 54 -10.50 -42.06 0.86
CA THR A 54 -11.44 -42.29 1.94
C THR A 54 -10.74 -43.25 2.91
N TYR A 55 -10.17 -42.70 3.97
CA TYR A 55 -9.74 -43.50 5.10
C TYR A 55 -10.99 -44.23 5.66
N PRO A 56 -10.93 -45.56 5.83
CA PRO A 56 -12.04 -46.30 6.39
C PRO A 56 -12.24 -45.89 7.86
N ASN A 57 -13.46 -45.48 8.18
CA ASN A 57 -14.07 -45.35 9.50
C ASN A 57 -13.23 -45.93 10.66
N LEU A 58 -12.44 -45.07 11.31
CA LEU A 58 -12.03 -45.30 12.69
C LEU A 58 -13.15 -44.79 13.59
N ILE A 59 -14.06 -45.71 13.92
CA ILE A 59 -14.99 -45.57 15.03
C ILE A 59 -14.15 -45.51 16.30
N TYR A 60 -13.96 -44.31 16.84
CA TYR A 60 -13.73 -44.12 18.27
C TYR A 60 -14.83 -43.22 18.81
N SER A 61 -15.84 -43.88 19.36
CA SER A 61 -16.79 -43.30 20.27
C SER A 61 -16.12 -43.10 21.63
N GLU A 62 -15.73 -41.89 21.99
CA GLU A 62 -15.74 -41.48 23.40
C GLU A 62 -16.27 -40.04 23.48
N GLN A 63 -17.47 -39.92 24.04
CA GLN A 63 -18.02 -38.65 24.48
C GLN A 63 -17.14 -38.10 25.60
N ILE A 64 -16.19 -37.23 25.27
CA ILE A 64 -15.50 -36.43 26.27
C ILE A 64 -16.52 -35.43 26.83
N ARG A 65 -17.07 -35.76 28.01
CA ARG A 65 -17.86 -34.82 28.81
C ARG A 65 -17.01 -33.58 29.07
N LYS A 66 -17.55 -32.39 28.76
CA LYS A 66 -17.00 -31.12 29.23
C LYS A 66 -16.89 -31.18 30.77
N PRO A 67 -15.71 -30.98 31.37
CA PRO A 67 -15.65 -30.78 32.81
C PRO A 67 -16.29 -29.43 33.14
N ASP A 68 -17.16 -29.41 34.15
CA ASP A 68 -17.81 -28.21 34.67
C ASP A 68 -16.77 -27.14 35.05
N CYS A 69 -16.66 -26.08 34.26
CA CYS A 69 -15.74 -24.96 34.51
C CYS A 69 -16.22 -24.01 35.63
N LYS A 70 -16.99 -24.50 36.62
CA LYS A 70 -17.45 -23.72 37.78
C LYS A 70 -16.53 -23.83 39.01
N ALA A 71 -15.51 -24.69 38.98
CA ALA A 71 -14.65 -24.95 40.15
C ALA A 71 -13.31 -24.19 40.18
N TRP A 72 -13.01 -23.32 39.20
CA TRP A 72 -11.71 -22.62 39.14
C TRP A 72 -11.72 -21.17 39.62
N ILE A 73 -12.88 -20.62 40.01
CA ILE A 73 -12.97 -19.31 40.67
C ILE A 73 -12.59 -19.50 42.14
N LYS A 74 -11.31 -19.34 42.47
CA LYS A 74 -10.88 -19.14 43.85
C LYS A 74 -11.33 -17.75 44.29
N GLU A 75 -12.23 -17.69 45.28
CA GLU A 75 -12.53 -16.47 46.03
C GLU A 75 -11.24 -15.89 46.61
N ASN A 76 -10.69 -14.86 45.97
CA ASN A 76 -9.59 -14.08 46.54
C ASN A 76 -10.12 -13.21 47.68
N ARG A 77 -10.14 -13.77 48.89
CA ARG A 77 -10.18 -13.00 50.14
C ARG A 77 -8.79 -12.44 50.40
N PHE A 78 -8.52 -11.23 49.92
CA PHE A 78 -7.40 -10.42 50.40
C PHE A 78 -7.94 -9.20 51.13
N ILE A 79 -7.73 -9.21 52.45
CA ILE A 79 -7.98 -8.11 53.37
C ILE A 79 -6.69 -7.28 53.47
N GLY A 80 -6.82 -5.95 53.41
CA GLY A 80 -5.86 -5.01 54.00
C GLY A 80 -4.72 -4.54 53.10
N GLY A 81 -4.85 -3.31 52.58
CA GLY A 81 -3.75 -2.57 51.95
C GLY A 81 -4.20 -1.18 51.51
N ILE A 82 -3.79 -0.16 52.25
CA ILE A 82 -4.18 1.25 52.09
C ILE A 82 -3.85 1.75 50.67
N ARG A 83 -4.88 1.98 49.84
CA ARG A 83 -4.73 2.69 48.55
C ARG A 83 -4.88 4.19 48.77
N LYS A 84 -3.80 4.95 48.54
CA LYS A 84 -3.85 6.40 48.36
C LYS A 84 -4.84 6.74 47.23
N LYS A 85 -5.77 7.66 47.48
CA LYS A 85 -6.72 8.17 46.47
C LYS A 85 -5.95 8.76 45.29
N ARG A 86 -6.15 8.23 44.08
CA ARG A 86 -5.78 8.92 42.84
C ARG A 86 -6.69 10.14 42.69
N GLY A 87 -6.08 11.33 42.57
CA GLY A 87 -6.80 12.58 42.30
C GLY A 87 -7.50 12.57 40.94
N PRO A 88 -8.41 13.52 40.69
CA PRO A 88 -9.24 13.54 39.49
C PRO A 88 -8.38 13.69 38.23
N ILE A 89 -8.77 12.93 37.21
CA ILE A 89 -8.19 12.86 35.87
C ILE A 89 -8.20 14.27 35.27
N SER A 90 -6.99 14.82 35.06
CA SER A 90 -6.78 16.03 34.29
C SER A 90 -7.20 15.80 32.83
N ALA A 91 -7.95 16.76 32.31
CA ALA A 91 -8.46 16.82 30.94
C ALA A 91 -7.35 16.57 29.89
N PRO A 92 -7.69 16.02 28.70
CA PRO A 92 -6.70 15.72 27.68
C PRO A 92 -6.01 17.01 27.21
N ARG A 93 -4.68 17.01 27.31
CA ARG A 93 -3.81 18.05 26.75
C ARG A 93 -4.15 18.20 25.26
N ARG A 94 -4.63 19.38 24.89
CA ARG A 94 -4.71 19.82 23.48
C ARG A 94 -3.36 19.61 22.83
N ASN A 95 -3.37 18.90 21.71
CA ASN A 95 -2.22 18.63 20.84
C ASN A 95 -1.46 19.94 20.56
N ARG A 96 -0.25 20.05 21.11
CA ARG A 96 0.79 20.91 20.55
C ARG A 96 1.24 20.23 19.26
N LEU A 97 0.65 20.63 18.15
CA LEU A 97 1.09 20.22 16.82
C LEU A 97 2.52 20.73 16.64
N ASP A 98 3.46 19.79 16.52
CA ASP A 98 4.85 20.07 16.15
C ASP A 98 4.85 20.78 14.78
N LYS A 99 5.43 21.99 14.73
CA LYS A 99 5.53 22.81 13.49
C LYS A 99 6.19 22.07 12.31
N ASN A 100 6.93 20.99 12.57
CA ASN A 100 7.55 20.15 11.55
C ASN A 100 6.56 19.16 10.87
N GLN A 101 5.32 19.01 11.37
CA GLN A 101 4.28 18.19 10.73
C GLN A 101 3.58 18.89 9.55
N ILE A 102 3.72 20.22 9.43
CA ILE A 102 2.97 21.02 8.44
C ILE A 102 3.64 21.00 7.06
N MET A 103 4.96 20.88 6.98
CA MET A 103 5.69 21.13 5.72
C MET A 103 5.73 19.95 4.72
N ASN A 104 5.29 18.74 5.11
CA ASN A 104 5.39 17.54 4.27
C ASN A 104 4.05 16.85 4.00
N ARG A 105 2.93 17.45 4.37
CA ARG A 105 1.62 16.98 3.89
C ARG A 105 1.30 17.72 2.59
N PRO A 106 0.83 17.01 1.55
CA PRO A 106 0.34 17.66 0.34
C PRO A 106 -0.71 18.70 0.72
N ALA A 107 -0.52 19.93 0.24
CA ALA A 107 -1.37 21.06 0.60
C ALA A 107 -2.78 20.92 0.01
N THR A 108 -2.95 20.07 -1.01
CA THR A 108 -4.22 19.85 -1.70
C THR A 108 -4.46 18.36 -1.93
N VAL A 109 -5.74 17.96 -1.96
CA VAL A 109 -6.15 16.57 -2.26
C VAL A 109 -5.60 16.11 -3.62
N ALA A 110 -5.59 16.97 -4.63
CA ALA A 110 -5.00 16.63 -5.93
C ALA A 110 -3.49 16.35 -5.86
N GLN A 111 -2.75 17.07 -5.00
CA GLN A 111 -1.32 16.83 -4.80
C GLN A 111 -1.08 15.50 -4.08
N TYR A 112 -1.91 15.18 -3.09
CA TYR A 112 -1.91 13.89 -2.41
C TYR A 112 -2.14 12.73 -3.38
N GLN A 113 -3.20 12.82 -4.19
CA GLN A 113 -3.53 11.79 -5.17
C GLN A 113 -2.39 11.55 -6.16
N ARG A 114 -1.81 12.63 -6.70
CA ARG A 114 -0.64 12.53 -7.60
C ARG A 114 0.54 11.88 -6.91
N HIS A 115 0.82 12.23 -5.66
CA HIS A 115 1.91 11.66 -4.89
C HIS A 115 1.71 10.15 -4.67
N SER A 116 0.54 9.74 -4.16
CA SER A 116 0.25 8.33 -3.89
C SER A 116 0.27 7.48 -5.16
N LEU A 117 -0.31 7.98 -6.26
CA LEU A 117 -0.25 7.30 -7.56
C LEU A 117 1.18 7.22 -8.11
N HIS A 118 2.01 8.23 -7.87
CA HIS A 118 3.42 8.21 -8.25
C HIS A 118 4.19 7.12 -7.47
N LEU A 119 3.89 6.91 -6.18
CA LEU A 119 4.55 5.88 -5.39
C LEU A 119 4.26 4.47 -5.92
N ILE A 120 2.99 4.13 -6.12
CA ILE A 120 2.62 2.80 -6.60
C ILE A 120 3.05 2.57 -8.06
N SER A 121 2.95 3.59 -8.92
CA SER A 121 3.40 3.47 -10.31
C SER A 121 4.92 3.30 -10.41
N ASN A 122 5.71 3.86 -9.49
CA ASN A 122 7.15 3.58 -9.44
C ASN A 122 7.46 2.10 -9.18
N VAL A 123 6.71 1.47 -8.27
CA VAL A 123 6.87 0.04 -7.95
C VAL A 123 6.39 -0.82 -9.12
N LEU A 124 5.20 -0.55 -9.64
CA LEU A 124 4.63 -1.30 -10.77
C LEU A 124 5.45 -1.19 -12.06
N ASN A 125 5.99 -0.01 -12.34
CA ASN A 125 6.84 0.21 -13.50
C ASN A 125 8.30 -0.19 -13.24
N LEU A 126 8.62 -0.83 -12.12
CA LEU A 126 9.96 -1.33 -11.76
C LEU A 126 11.06 -0.26 -11.81
N ARG A 127 10.75 1.00 -11.46
CA ARG A 127 11.76 2.07 -11.56
C ARG A 127 12.97 1.74 -10.70
N THR A 128 14.14 2.11 -11.20
CA THR A 128 15.42 1.93 -10.49
C THR A 128 15.34 2.46 -9.07
N ASN A 129 15.65 1.63 -8.08
CA ASN A 129 15.62 1.96 -6.65
C ASN A 129 14.24 2.40 -6.10
N ALA A 130 13.14 2.08 -6.78
CA ALA A 130 11.80 2.33 -6.23
C ALA A 130 11.52 1.45 -5.00
N SER A 131 11.74 0.13 -5.15
CA SER A 131 11.66 -0.84 -4.07
C SER A 131 12.59 -2.02 -4.39
N PRO A 132 13.73 -2.18 -3.69
CA PRO A 132 14.61 -3.34 -3.90
C PRO A 132 13.96 -4.66 -3.48
N PHE A 133 13.12 -4.64 -2.44
CA PHE A 133 12.37 -5.82 -2.00
C PHE A 133 10.89 -5.49 -1.73
N THR A 134 10.03 -6.04 -2.58
CA THR A 134 8.57 -5.94 -2.44
C THR A 134 8.00 -7.28 -1.98
N VAL A 135 7.26 -7.26 -0.89
CA VAL A 135 6.54 -8.42 -0.37
C VAL A 135 5.06 -8.26 -0.68
N ILE A 136 4.48 -9.28 -1.29
CA ILE A 136 3.05 -9.36 -1.55
C ILE A 136 2.46 -10.36 -0.56
N LEU A 137 1.48 -9.91 0.22
CA LEU A 137 0.76 -10.74 1.16
C LEU A 137 -0.61 -11.03 0.57
N ASP A 138 -0.85 -12.28 0.22
CA ASP A 138 -2.12 -12.73 -0.34
C ASP A 138 -2.76 -13.79 0.57
N ASP A 139 -3.98 -14.16 0.20
CA ASP A 139 -4.86 -15.09 0.91
C ASP A 139 -5.65 -15.84 -0.17
N LEU A 140 -6.21 -17.01 0.15
CA LEU A 140 -7.10 -17.81 -0.68
C LEU A 140 -8.25 -16.97 -1.23
N ASN A 141 -8.75 -16.03 -0.41
CA ASN A 141 -9.82 -15.12 -0.80
C ASN A 141 -9.39 -14.10 -1.86
N GLN A 142 -8.10 -13.79 -1.99
CA GLN A 142 -7.59 -12.93 -3.04
C GLN A 142 -6.12 -13.25 -3.32
N ARG A 143 -5.88 -14.00 -4.39
CA ARG A 143 -4.52 -14.35 -4.82
C ARG A 143 -3.77 -13.15 -5.39
N ALA A 144 -2.44 -13.17 -5.28
CA ALA A 144 -1.54 -12.16 -5.84
C ALA A 144 -1.46 -12.18 -7.38
N THR A 145 -1.97 -13.22 -8.05
CA THR A 145 -1.81 -13.45 -9.50
C THR A 145 -2.14 -12.24 -10.38
N PRO A 146 -3.25 -11.49 -10.17
CA PRO A 146 -3.57 -10.33 -11.01
C PRO A 146 -2.51 -9.23 -10.92
N PHE A 147 -1.96 -9.00 -9.72
CA PHE A 147 -0.93 -8.00 -9.48
C PHE A 147 0.43 -8.44 -10.05
N VAL A 148 0.81 -9.70 -9.84
CA VAL A 148 2.04 -10.29 -10.37
C VAL A 148 2.03 -10.32 -11.90
N THR A 149 0.90 -10.67 -12.51
CA THR A 149 0.73 -10.64 -13.97
C THR A 149 0.96 -9.23 -14.52
N GLU A 150 0.48 -8.20 -13.82
CA GLU A 150 0.70 -6.81 -14.22
C GLU A 150 2.17 -6.39 -14.07
N LEU A 151 2.85 -6.80 -12.99
CA LEU A 151 4.29 -6.59 -12.83
C LEU A 151 5.09 -7.23 -13.96
N ILE A 152 4.76 -8.46 -14.34
CA ILE A 152 5.40 -9.17 -15.46
C ILE A 152 5.16 -8.42 -16.77
N ARG A 153 3.91 -8.04 -17.06
CA ARG A 153 3.56 -7.27 -18.28
C ARG A 153 4.33 -5.96 -18.37
N ARG A 154 4.40 -5.20 -17.27
CA ARG A 154 5.14 -3.93 -17.19
C ARG A 154 6.66 -4.14 -17.31
N GLY A 155 7.20 -5.22 -16.72
CA GLY A 155 8.59 -5.60 -16.88
C GLY A 155 8.95 -5.92 -18.34
N LEU A 156 8.13 -6.74 -19.01
CA LEU A 156 8.28 -7.05 -20.43
C LEU A 156 8.13 -5.80 -21.32
N SER A 157 7.20 -4.90 -20.97
CA SER A 157 7.03 -3.60 -21.63
C SER A 157 8.23 -2.65 -21.45
N ARG A 158 9.13 -2.90 -20.50
CA ARG A 158 10.39 -2.16 -20.34
C ARG A 158 11.61 -2.94 -20.82
N ASN A 159 11.40 -4.13 -21.40
CA ASN A 159 12.45 -5.06 -21.79
C ASN A 159 13.39 -5.43 -20.61
N VAL A 160 12.82 -5.55 -19.41
CA VAL A 160 13.51 -6.04 -18.21
C VAL A 160 13.52 -7.57 -18.24
N ASN A 161 14.60 -8.20 -17.81
CA ASN A 161 14.68 -9.65 -17.70
C ASN A 161 13.79 -10.14 -16.56
N VAL A 162 12.78 -10.96 -16.85
CA VAL A 162 11.89 -11.49 -15.82
C VAL A 162 12.29 -12.92 -15.49
N VAL A 163 12.68 -13.14 -14.24
CA VAL A 163 12.99 -14.46 -13.67
C VAL A 163 11.87 -14.83 -12.71
N PHE A 164 11.19 -15.94 -12.97
CA PHE A 164 10.09 -16.44 -12.16
C PHE A 164 10.51 -17.74 -11.49
N LEU A 165 10.64 -17.71 -10.16
CA LEU A 165 10.90 -18.87 -9.32
C LEU A 165 9.56 -19.46 -8.87
N SER A 166 9.25 -20.64 -9.39
CA SER A 166 7.97 -21.30 -9.12
C SER A 166 8.11 -22.47 -8.16
N PHE A 167 7.20 -22.52 -7.18
CA PHE A 167 7.01 -23.64 -6.27
C PHE A 167 5.66 -24.31 -6.49
N GLU A 168 4.60 -23.51 -6.59
CA GLU A 168 3.22 -23.97 -6.75
C GLU A 168 2.64 -23.69 -8.15
N SER A 169 3.12 -22.65 -8.83
CA SER A 169 2.60 -22.29 -10.15
C SER A 169 3.08 -23.24 -11.25
N PRO A 170 2.19 -23.76 -12.11
CA PRO A 170 2.63 -24.41 -13.33
C PRO A 170 3.38 -23.40 -14.19
N ALA A 171 4.45 -23.85 -14.87
CA ALA A 171 5.37 -22.98 -15.60
C ALA A 171 4.60 -21.97 -16.47
N VAL A 172 4.77 -20.68 -16.19
CA VAL A 172 4.13 -19.61 -16.96
C VAL A 172 4.72 -19.63 -18.37
N HIS A 173 3.95 -20.08 -19.35
CA HIS A 173 4.36 -20.18 -20.76
C HIS A 173 4.40 -18.83 -21.49
N LEU A 174 5.03 -17.83 -20.90
CA LEU A 174 5.37 -16.58 -21.61
C LEU A 174 6.77 -16.73 -22.20
N GLN A 175 6.89 -16.63 -23.54
CA GLN A 175 8.10 -16.93 -24.32
C GLN A 175 9.38 -16.12 -23.98
N ARG A 176 9.34 -15.22 -22.99
CA ARG A 176 10.50 -14.44 -22.50
C ARG A 176 10.67 -14.42 -20.98
N VAL A 177 9.82 -15.14 -20.24
CA VAL A 177 9.99 -15.27 -18.80
C VAL A 177 10.92 -16.45 -18.54
N ARG A 178 12.04 -16.21 -17.88
CA ARG A 178 12.96 -17.27 -17.46
C ARG A 178 12.36 -17.97 -16.25
N HIS A 179 12.09 -19.25 -16.39
CA HIS A 179 11.51 -20.05 -15.32
C HIS A 179 12.60 -20.78 -14.55
N VAL A 180 12.59 -20.65 -13.23
CA VAL A 180 13.42 -21.43 -12.30
C VAL A 180 12.48 -22.32 -11.49
N ALA A 181 12.70 -23.63 -11.55
CA ALA A 181 11.89 -24.58 -10.78
C ALA A 181 12.41 -24.70 -9.35
N GLY A 182 11.57 -24.36 -8.38
CA GLY A 182 11.82 -24.52 -6.95
C GLY A 182 11.33 -25.86 -6.38
N TRP A 183 10.56 -26.63 -7.16
CA TRP A 183 10.07 -27.95 -6.75
C TRP A 183 11.12 -29.07 -6.94
N GLY A 184 10.93 -30.18 -6.22
CA GLY A 184 11.80 -31.37 -6.25
C GLY A 184 12.93 -31.35 -5.22
N ASP A 185 13.90 -32.26 -5.38
CA ASP A 185 15.02 -32.51 -4.46
C ASP A 185 16.17 -31.49 -4.58
N ARG A 186 15.87 -30.26 -5.04
CA ARG A 186 16.86 -29.20 -5.23
C ARG A 186 17.20 -28.55 -3.89
N THR A 187 18.49 -28.29 -3.67
CA THR A 187 18.94 -27.56 -2.47
C THR A 187 18.78 -26.05 -2.66
N GLY A 188 18.70 -25.30 -1.55
CA GLY A 188 18.65 -23.83 -1.60
C GLY A 188 19.81 -23.20 -2.37
N ASP A 189 21.02 -23.77 -2.25
CA ASP A 189 22.21 -23.30 -2.96
C ASP A 189 22.16 -23.57 -4.48
N ASP A 190 21.47 -24.62 -4.91
CA ASP A 190 21.24 -24.89 -6.34
C ASP A 190 20.27 -23.85 -6.92
N ILE A 191 19.22 -23.51 -6.18
CA ILE A 191 18.24 -22.49 -6.58
C ILE A 191 18.93 -21.13 -6.73
N LEU A 192 19.77 -20.73 -5.77
CA LEU A 192 20.52 -19.47 -5.83
C LEU A 192 21.46 -19.42 -7.05
N ARG A 193 22.14 -20.53 -7.37
CA ARG A 193 23.00 -20.62 -8.57
C ARG A 193 22.21 -20.52 -9.86
N GLU A 194 21.03 -21.11 -9.92
CA GLU A 194 20.16 -21.03 -11.11
C GLU A 194 19.63 -19.61 -11.31
N ILE A 195 19.19 -18.94 -10.24
CA ILE A 195 18.80 -17.52 -10.28
C ILE A 195 19.96 -16.64 -10.76
N GLU A 196 21.18 -16.88 -10.26
CA GLU A 196 22.38 -16.18 -10.73
C GLU A 196 22.61 -16.37 -12.23
N SER A 197 22.50 -17.61 -12.71
CA SER A 197 22.66 -17.94 -14.13
C SER A 197 21.59 -17.26 -15.00
N ALA A 198 20.36 -17.13 -14.48
CA ALA A 198 19.24 -16.52 -15.19
C ALA A 198 19.35 -14.99 -15.29
N MET A 199 20.06 -14.34 -14.36
CA MET A 199 20.28 -12.89 -14.36
C MET A 199 21.57 -12.48 -15.10
N THR A 200 22.50 -13.40 -15.26
CA THR A 200 23.80 -13.12 -15.89
C THR A 200 23.61 -12.66 -17.34
N GLY A 201 24.20 -11.52 -17.70
CA GLY A 201 24.10 -10.92 -19.04
C GLY A 201 23.03 -9.84 -19.19
N PHE A 202 22.24 -9.56 -18.14
CA PHE A 202 21.23 -8.50 -18.15
C PHE A 202 21.62 -7.33 -17.24
N LYS A 203 21.19 -6.11 -17.62
CA LYS A 203 21.44 -4.89 -16.83
C LYS A 203 20.49 -4.76 -15.63
N GLU A 204 19.22 -5.10 -15.84
CA GLU A 204 18.16 -5.05 -14.84
C GLU A 204 17.34 -6.34 -14.96
N SER A 205 17.06 -6.97 -13.81
CA SER A 205 16.18 -8.14 -13.73
C SER A 205 15.08 -7.91 -12.69
N LEU A 206 13.94 -8.56 -12.91
CA LEU A 206 12.84 -8.71 -11.96
C LEU A 206 12.82 -10.18 -11.55
N VAL A 207 13.10 -10.44 -10.28
CA VAL A 207 13.02 -11.79 -9.70
C VAL A 207 11.71 -11.90 -8.92
N ILE A 208 10.82 -12.79 -9.36
CA ILE A 208 9.55 -13.07 -8.70
C ILE A 208 9.65 -14.45 -8.05
N VAL A 209 9.34 -14.52 -6.76
CA VAL A 209 9.22 -15.77 -6.00
C VAL A 209 7.76 -16.02 -5.68
N ASP A 210 7.26 -17.17 -6.14
CA ASP A 210 5.85 -17.55 -6.03
C ASP A 210 5.41 -17.88 -4.61
N SER A 211 6.26 -18.54 -3.83
CA SER A 211 6.01 -18.82 -2.41
C SER A 211 7.30 -18.62 -1.63
N LEU A 212 7.36 -17.52 -0.87
CA LEU A 212 8.45 -17.25 0.07
C LEU A 212 8.44 -18.25 1.24
N ASN A 213 7.28 -18.81 1.58
CA ASN A 213 7.19 -19.74 2.69
C ASN A 213 7.94 -21.04 2.39
N ASP A 214 7.76 -21.60 1.19
CA ASP A 214 8.46 -22.83 0.78
C ASP A 214 9.96 -22.58 0.59
N LEU A 215 10.32 -21.41 0.06
CA LEU A 215 11.73 -21.03 -0.11
C LEU A 215 12.49 -21.02 1.23
N LEU A 216 11.87 -20.53 2.31
CA LEU A 216 12.52 -20.35 3.61
C LEU A 216 12.37 -21.56 4.53
N ASN A 217 11.18 -22.15 4.57
CA ASN A 217 10.88 -23.21 5.51
C ASN A 217 11.17 -24.61 4.95
N ASP A 218 10.95 -24.87 3.65
CA ASP A 218 11.24 -26.16 3.02
C ASP A 218 12.66 -26.21 2.45
N LYS A 219 13.05 -25.19 1.66
CA LYS A 219 14.37 -25.15 1.01
C LYS A 219 15.49 -24.52 1.84
N HIS A 220 15.16 -23.94 2.99
CA HIS A 220 16.11 -23.30 3.92
C HIS A 220 17.06 -22.30 3.27
N VAL A 221 16.58 -21.55 2.28
CA VAL A 221 17.37 -20.48 1.66
C VAL A 221 17.48 -19.31 2.62
N ASP A 222 18.69 -18.78 2.81
CA ASP A 222 18.86 -17.54 3.57
C ASP A 222 18.35 -16.33 2.76
N MET A 223 17.39 -15.58 3.33
CA MET A 223 16.90 -14.33 2.75
C MET A 223 18.01 -13.30 2.57
N GLY A 224 18.99 -13.26 3.48
CA GLY A 224 20.14 -12.36 3.39
C GLY A 224 20.95 -12.62 2.13
N ALA A 225 21.29 -13.89 1.89
CA ALA A 225 21.96 -14.34 0.69
C ALA A 225 21.18 -14.00 -0.59
N LEU A 226 19.88 -14.34 -0.64
CA LEU A 226 19.02 -14.03 -1.79
C LEU A 226 18.95 -12.53 -2.08
N PHE A 227 18.68 -11.72 -1.05
CA PHE A 227 18.59 -10.27 -1.19
C PHE A 227 19.94 -9.69 -1.65
N SER A 228 21.05 -10.20 -1.13
CA SER A 228 22.37 -9.73 -1.52
C SER A 228 22.71 -10.05 -2.98
N LEU A 229 22.29 -11.22 -3.44
CA LEU A 229 22.45 -11.65 -4.81
C LEU A 229 21.61 -10.76 -5.74
N VAL A 230 20.33 -10.56 -5.47
CA VAL A 230 19.44 -9.82 -6.37
C VAL A 230 19.70 -8.31 -6.30
N SER A 231 19.66 -7.72 -5.10
CA SER A 231 19.68 -6.26 -4.93
C SER A 231 21.10 -5.68 -4.95
N TYR A 232 22.10 -6.31 -4.30
CA TYR A 232 23.45 -5.74 -4.24
C TYR A 232 24.32 -6.11 -5.43
N LYS A 233 24.32 -7.39 -5.86
CA LYS A 233 25.18 -7.85 -6.96
C LYS A 233 24.65 -7.46 -8.34
N TYR A 234 23.34 -7.57 -8.57
CA TYR A 234 22.72 -7.33 -9.89
C TYR A 234 21.81 -6.10 -9.95
N VAL A 235 21.73 -5.27 -8.88
CA VAL A 235 20.92 -4.04 -8.82
C VAL A 235 19.49 -4.27 -9.35
N SER A 236 18.93 -5.43 -9.02
CA SER A 236 17.67 -5.94 -9.54
C SER A 236 16.58 -5.92 -8.47
N THR A 237 15.32 -6.02 -8.89
CA THR A 237 14.17 -5.97 -7.98
C THR A 237 13.74 -7.37 -7.58
N LEU A 238 13.61 -7.62 -6.28
CA LEU A 238 13.04 -8.85 -5.72
C LEU A 238 11.58 -8.62 -5.36
N VAL A 239 10.71 -9.48 -5.86
CA VAL A 239 9.29 -9.56 -5.50
C VAL A 239 9.03 -10.95 -4.95
N GLY A 240 8.50 -11.05 -3.74
CA GLY A 240 8.16 -12.33 -3.14
C GLY A 240 6.72 -12.34 -2.65
N ILE A 241 6.01 -13.42 -2.93
CA ILE A 241 4.64 -13.64 -2.49
C ILE A 241 4.68 -14.48 -1.21
N TYR A 242 3.87 -14.11 -0.23
CA TYR A 242 3.70 -14.85 1.01
C TYR A 242 2.20 -15.03 1.28
N HIS A 243 1.76 -16.28 1.23
CA HIS A 243 0.39 -16.67 1.51
C HIS A 243 0.12 -16.63 3.01
N GLN A 244 -0.80 -15.77 3.43
CA GLN A 244 -1.15 -15.56 4.85
C GLN A 244 -1.87 -16.78 5.47
N ASP A 245 -2.49 -17.62 4.63
CA ASP A 245 -3.21 -18.82 5.08
C ASP A 245 -2.28 -19.98 5.43
N ILE A 246 -1.02 -19.93 4.97
CA ILE A 246 -0.05 -20.96 5.31
C ILE A 246 0.57 -20.57 6.64
N THR A 247 0.11 -21.24 7.70
CA THR A 247 0.67 -21.05 9.03
C THR A 247 2.05 -21.69 9.11
N ALA A 248 3.06 -20.89 9.47
CA ALA A 248 4.40 -21.40 9.72
C ALA A 248 4.36 -22.27 11.00
N ILE A 249 4.86 -23.51 10.90
CA ILE A 249 4.96 -24.40 12.05
C ILE A 249 6.15 -23.91 12.90
N GLN A 250 5.86 -23.31 14.05
CA GLN A 250 6.91 -23.04 15.05
C GLN A 250 7.34 -24.35 15.69
N SER A 251 8.60 -24.73 15.48
CA SER A 251 9.21 -25.79 16.28
C SER A 251 9.33 -25.32 17.75
N PRO A 252 8.88 -26.12 18.73
CA PRO A 252 8.93 -25.74 20.16
C PRO A 252 10.36 -25.47 20.67
N ASP A 253 11.37 -26.01 19.97
CA ASP A 253 12.79 -25.81 20.28
C ASP A 253 13.27 -24.38 20.04
N ASN A 254 12.57 -23.60 19.21
CA ASN A 254 12.95 -22.24 18.78
C ASN A 254 11.87 -21.20 19.12
N ALA A 255 11.32 -21.24 20.33
CA ALA A 255 10.23 -20.37 20.78
C ALA A 255 10.53 -18.85 20.73
N TYR A 256 11.82 -18.46 20.71
CA TYR A 256 12.23 -17.06 20.66
C TYR A 256 12.55 -16.55 19.24
N VAL A 257 12.52 -17.43 18.23
CA VAL A 257 12.81 -17.03 16.85
C VAL A 257 11.55 -16.37 16.27
N PRO A 258 11.68 -15.16 15.68
CA PRO A 258 10.54 -14.50 15.06
C PRO A 258 9.97 -15.33 13.91
N GLN A 259 8.70 -15.09 13.58
CA GLN A 259 8.09 -15.76 12.43
C GLN A 259 8.74 -15.34 11.11
N SER A 260 8.76 -16.26 10.15
CA SER A 260 9.29 -16.00 8.81
C SER A 260 8.62 -14.76 8.20
N LEU A 261 7.29 -14.64 8.37
CA LEU A 261 6.53 -13.46 7.97
C LEU A 261 7.05 -12.16 8.60
N ASP A 262 7.39 -12.16 9.88
CA ASP A 262 7.86 -10.97 10.59
C ASP A 262 9.25 -10.55 10.10
N VAL A 263 10.14 -11.53 9.87
CA VAL A 263 11.47 -11.28 9.29
C VAL A 263 11.34 -10.72 7.88
N ILE A 264 10.49 -11.32 7.04
CA ILE A 264 10.24 -10.88 5.67
C ILE A 264 9.65 -9.46 5.65
N LYS A 265 8.61 -9.20 6.46
CA LYS A 265 8.02 -7.87 6.63
C LYS A 265 9.04 -6.86 7.13
N TYR A 266 9.95 -7.25 8.02
CA TYR A 266 11.00 -6.37 8.51
C TYR A 266 12.00 -5.99 7.40
N MET A 267 12.42 -6.96 6.58
CA MET A 267 13.34 -6.72 5.46
C MET A 267 12.71 -5.96 4.28
N ALA A 268 11.39 -6.06 4.09
CA ALA A 268 10.68 -5.44 2.97
C ALA A 268 10.77 -3.91 2.96
N THR A 269 11.01 -3.34 1.78
CA THR A 269 10.89 -1.89 1.53
C THR A 269 9.47 -1.50 1.13
N THR A 270 8.72 -2.43 0.55
CA THR A 270 7.30 -2.25 0.24
C THR A 270 6.56 -3.52 0.62
N VAL A 271 5.45 -3.36 1.35
CA VAL A 271 4.55 -4.46 1.68
C VAL A 271 3.21 -4.17 1.02
N ILE A 272 2.68 -5.12 0.27
CA ILE A 272 1.41 -4.98 -0.45
C ILE A 272 0.48 -6.08 0.03
N THR A 273 -0.62 -5.73 0.67
CA THR A 273 -1.67 -6.69 1.04
C THR A 273 -2.73 -6.75 -0.05
N CYS A 274 -3.08 -7.96 -0.46
CA CYS A 274 -4.08 -8.23 -1.49
C CYS A 274 -5.44 -8.47 -0.83
N ASN A 275 -6.43 -7.67 -1.20
CA ASN A 275 -7.80 -7.79 -0.72
C ASN A 275 -8.78 -7.91 -1.91
N SER A 276 -9.80 -8.76 -1.77
CA SER A 276 -10.86 -8.86 -2.78
C SER A 276 -11.70 -7.59 -2.79
N PHE A 277 -12.00 -7.08 -3.99
CA PHE A 277 -12.79 -5.88 -4.17
C PHE A 277 -14.22 -6.04 -3.63
N ALA A 278 -14.87 -7.18 -3.89
CA ALA A 278 -16.20 -7.48 -3.36
C ALA A 278 -16.24 -7.49 -1.82
N HIS A 279 -15.18 -7.99 -1.16
CA HIS A 279 -15.08 -7.97 0.31
C HIS A 279 -14.93 -6.55 0.85
N MET A 280 -14.18 -5.70 0.16
CA MET A 280 -14.03 -4.28 0.53
C MET A 280 -15.35 -3.51 0.34
N LEU A 281 -16.10 -3.79 -0.72
CA LEU A 281 -17.45 -3.24 -0.92
C LEU A 281 -18.41 -3.72 0.18
N ALA A 282 -18.36 -4.99 0.56
CA ALA A 282 -19.18 -5.52 1.64
C ALA A 282 -18.85 -4.88 3.00
N LYS A 283 -17.55 -4.72 3.32
CA LYS A 283 -17.09 -3.97 4.51
C LYS A 283 -17.60 -2.54 4.51
N LYS A 284 -17.50 -1.85 3.38
CA LYS A 284 -18.01 -0.49 3.23
C LYS A 284 -19.53 -0.42 3.40
N ALA A 285 -20.29 -1.30 2.74
CA ALA A 285 -21.74 -1.33 2.83
C ALA A 285 -22.23 -1.64 4.26
N ALA A 286 -21.53 -2.52 4.99
CA ALA A 286 -21.81 -2.77 6.40
C ALA A 286 -21.57 -1.51 7.24
N LYS A 287 -20.42 -0.84 7.04
CA LYS A 287 -20.08 0.40 7.74
C LYS A 287 -21.07 1.53 7.47
N GLU A 288 -21.50 1.73 6.23
CA GLU A 288 -22.51 2.73 5.85
C GLU A 288 -23.88 2.42 6.47
N ARG A 289 -24.21 1.14 6.68
CA ARG A 289 -25.44 0.70 7.33
C ARG A 289 -25.32 0.55 8.86
N SER A 290 -24.16 0.89 9.44
CA SER A 290 -23.84 0.64 10.85
C SER A 290 -24.03 -0.82 11.28
N LEU A 291 -23.82 -1.76 10.36
CA LEU A 291 -23.82 -3.20 10.63
C LEU A 291 -22.43 -3.67 11.06
N ALA A 292 -22.37 -4.85 11.69
CA ALA A 292 -21.10 -5.50 11.97
C ALA A 292 -20.32 -5.77 10.67
N GLU A 293 -19.02 -5.52 10.70
CA GLU A 293 -18.17 -5.74 9.53
C GLU A 293 -18.13 -7.24 9.19
N PRO A 294 -18.34 -7.62 7.91
CA PRO A 294 -18.23 -9.00 7.49
C PRO A 294 -16.78 -9.49 7.65
N THR A 295 -16.62 -10.60 8.35
CA THR A 295 -15.35 -11.30 8.49
C THR A 295 -15.17 -12.25 7.30
N HIS A 296 -13.96 -12.26 6.74
CA HIS A 296 -13.58 -13.11 5.62
C HIS A 296 -12.26 -13.82 5.96
N GLY A 297 -12.00 -14.95 5.31
CA GLY A 297 -10.77 -15.72 5.48
C GLY A 297 -10.58 -16.27 6.90
N LEU A 298 -9.32 -16.25 7.37
CA LEU A 298 -8.95 -16.79 8.68
C LEU A 298 -9.76 -16.17 9.84
N LEU A 299 -10.22 -14.93 9.70
CA LEU A 299 -11.01 -14.24 10.73
C LEU A 299 -12.42 -14.82 10.92
N GLN A 300 -12.92 -15.60 9.96
CA GLN A 300 -14.21 -16.29 10.10
C GLN A 300 -14.14 -17.43 11.12
N GLY A 301 -12.93 -17.92 11.43
CA GLY A 301 -12.73 -19.06 12.33
C GLY A 301 -13.34 -20.36 11.80
N ALA A 302 -13.60 -20.44 10.49
CA ALA A 302 -14.05 -21.67 9.85
C ALA A 302 -12.88 -22.66 9.78
N GLU A 303 -13.08 -23.86 10.31
CA GLU A 303 -12.09 -24.93 10.21
C GLU A 303 -12.09 -25.52 8.79
N GLY A 304 -10.90 -25.66 8.19
CA GLY A 304 -10.72 -26.21 6.85
C GLY A 304 -10.31 -25.16 5.81
N ILE A 305 -10.14 -25.62 4.57
CA ILE A 305 -9.81 -24.74 3.43
C ILE A 305 -11.13 -24.17 2.89
N VAL A 306 -11.48 -22.97 3.35
CA VAL A 306 -12.74 -22.30 3.00
C VAL A 306 -12.45 -20.99 2.27
N GLU A 307 -12.89 -20.91 1.02
CA GLU A 307 -12.93 -19.66 0.27
C GLU A 307 -14.26 -18.95 0.57
N SER A 308 -14.17 -17.68 0.95
CA SER A 308 -15.37 -16.86 1.22
C SER A 308 -16.07 -16.51 -0.08
N LEU A 309 -17.40 -16.39 -0.04
CA LEU A 309 -18.17 -15.93 -1.20
C LEU A 309 -17.68 -14.55 -1.66
N GLY A 310 -17.51 -14.35 -2.97
CA GLY A 310 -16.97 -13.10 -3.52
C GLY A 310 -15.45 -12.96 -3.34
N GLY A 311 -14.74 -14.03 -2.99
CA GLY A 311 -13.30 -14.11 -3.17
C GLY A 311 -12.92 -13.99 -4.66
N ASN A 312 -11.67 -13.60 -4.91
CA ASN A 312 -11.04 -13.50 -6.23
C ASN A 312 -11.91 -12.74 -7.24
N ASP A 313 -12.34 -11.53 -6.88
CA ASP A 313 -13.22 -10.73 -7.73
C ASP A 313 -12.57 -10.45 -9.10
N HIS A 314 -13.34 -10.66 -10.16
CA HIS A 314 -12.92 -10.47 -11.54
C HIS A 314 -12.82 -8.98 -11.91
N ARG A 315 -13.50 -8.09 -11.18
CA ARG A 315 -13.51 -6.64 -11.45
C ARG A 315 -12.14 -6.00 -11.25
N GLY A 316 -11.37 -6.55 -10.31
CA GLY A 316 -10.05 -6.05 -9.94
C GLY A 316 -9.66 -6.43 -8.52
N ILE A 317 -8.44 -6.06 -8.18
CA ILE A 317 -7.83 -6.33 -6.88
C ILE A 317 -7.64 -5.02 -6.12
N VAL A 318 -7.90 -5.05 -4.81
CA VAL A 318 -7.57 -3.94 -3.90
C VAL A 318 -6.22 -4.22 -3.28
N LEU A 319 -5.36 -3.21 -3.29
CA LEU A 319 -3.99 -3.28 -2.80
C LEU A 319 -3.84 -2.28 -1.66
N GLU A 320 -3.62 -2.74 -0.43
CA GLU A 320 -3.17 -1.86 0.65
C GLU A 320 -1.65 -1.90 0.66
N ALA A 321 -1.03 -0.83 0.18
CA ALA A 321 0.40 -0.75 0.02
C ALA A 321 1.01 0.10 1.13
N GLU A 322 1.98 -0.47 1.85
CA GLU A 322 2.85 0.22 2.79
C GLU A 322 4.22 0.44 2.13
N PHE A 323 4.55 1.71 1.89
CA PHE A 323 5.85 2.14 1.39
C PHE A 323 6.73 2.63 2.53
N ARG A 324 7.93 2.07 2.68
CA ARG A 324 8.88 2.55 3.68
C ARG A 324 9.82 3.59 3.09
N ARG A 325 9.74 4.81 3.62
CA ARG A 325 10.61 5.91 3.19
C ARG A 325 12.04 5.69 3.72
N LYS A 326 13.01 6.38 3.12
CA LYS A 326 14.41 6.42 3.60
C LYS A 326 14.55 6.93 5.04
N SER A 327 13.55 7.69 5.53
CA SER A 327 13.47 8.15 6.92
C SER A 327 13.02 7.05 7.91
N GLY A 328 12.67 5.86 7.42
CA GLY A 328 12.11 4.77 8.21
C GLY A 328 10.62 4.90 8.53
N ARG A 329 9.97 6.01 8.13
CA ARG A 329 8.52 6.18 8.34
C ARG A 329 7.73 5.44 7.25
N PRO A 330 6.77 4.59 7.61
CA PRO A 330 5.88 3.97 6.65
C PRO A 330 4.83 4.97 6.14
N GLU A 331 4.47 4.84 4.88
CA GLU A 331 3.38 5.55 4.22
C GLU A 331 2.45 4.52 3.59
N SER A 332 1.21 4.47 4.07
CA SER A 332 0.24 3.43 3.72
C SER A 332 -0.89 4.03 2.88
N GLU A 333 -1.22 3.40 1.77
CA GLU A 333 -2.29 3.83 0.87
C GLU A 333 -3.08 2.66 0.29
N THR A 334 -4.35 2.89 -0.05
CA THR A 334 -5.21 1.86 -0.65
C THR A 334 -5.50 2.16 -2.11
N PHE A 335 -5.14 1.22 -2.97
CA PHE A 335 -5.27 1.32 -4.41
C PHE A 335 -6.23 0.27 -4.95
N PHE A 336 -6.86 0.59 -6.06
CA PHE A 336 -7.63 -0.37 -6.85
C PHE A 336 -6.94 -0.58 -8.19
N LEU A 337 -6.64 -1.84 -8.49
CA LEU A 337 -6.06 -2.27 -9.76
C LEU A 337 -7.07 -3.13 -10.51
N ARG A 338 -7.60 -2.60 -11.61
CA ARG A 338 -8.41 -3.39 -12.54
C ARG A 338 -7.54 -4.32 -13.40
N PRO A 339 -8.10 -5.40 -13.99
CA PRO A 339 -7.40 -6.20 -14.97
C PRO A 339 -6.97 -5.36 -16.19
N ALA A 340 -5.75 -5.59 -16.67
CA ALA A 340 -5.22 -4.91 -17.85
C ALA A 340 -5.96 -5.35 -19.13
N ARG A 341 -6.17 -4.41 -20.04
CA ARG A 341 -6.82 -4.59 -21.33
C ARG A 341 -5.81 -4.39 -22.45
N VAL A 342 -6.06 -4.99 -23.61
CA VAL A 342 -5.24 -4.80 -24.81
C VAL A 342 -5.18 -3.32 -25.22
N SER A 343 -6.28 -2.57 -25.02
CA SER A 343 -6.35 -1.14 -25.33
C SER A 343 -5.41 -0.27 -24.49
N ASP A 344 -5.00 -0.74 -23.31
CA ASP A 344 -4.21 0.04 -22.35
C ASP A 344 -2.74 0.17 -22.79
N TYR A 345 -2.28 -0.73 -23.66
CA TYR A 345 -0.93 -0.74 -24.18
C TYR A 345 -0.89 -0.25 -25.63
N ASN A 346 0.26 0.29 -26.01
CA ASN A 346 0.61 0.53 -27.40
C ASN A 346 0.86 -0.78 -28.13
N GLU A 347 0.85 -0.71 -29.46
CA GLU A 347 1.32 -1.83 -30.26
C GLU A 347 2.80 -2.09 -29.94
N PRO A 348 3.20 -3.37 -29.82
CA PRO A 348 4.58 -3.72 -29.55
C PRO A 348 5.48 -3.23 -30.70
N ILE A 349 6.56 -2.55 -30.33
CA ILE A 349 7.64 -2.20 -31.25
C ILE A 349 8.45 -3.48 -31.54
N GLU A 350 9.13 -3.56 -32.69
CA GLU A 350 10.05 -4.64 -33.02
C GLU A 350 10.98 -4.95 -31.83
N ASP A 351 11.15 -6.25 -31.52
CA ASP A 351 11.82 -6.83 -30.34
C ASP A 351 11.09 -6.79 -28.98
N MET A 352 9.91 -6.18 -28.86
CA MET A 352 9.11 -6.18 -27.63
C MET A 352 7.87 -7.09 -27.75
N ILE A 353 7.53 -7.83 -26.69
CA ILE A 353 6.30 -8.66 -26.66
C ILE A 353 5.08 -7.81 -26.27
N VAL A 354 5.28 -6.88 -25.36
CA VAL A 354 4.24 -5.99 -24.83
C VAL A 354 4.65 -4.56 -25.15
N GLY A 355 3.76 -3.79 -25.77
CA GLY A 355 4.01 -2.38 -26.04
C GLY A 355 3.97 -1.54 -24.76
N THR A 356 4.36 -0.28 -24.87
CA THR A 356 4.41 0.64 -23.73
C THR A 356 3.02 0.96 -23.20
N LEU A 357 2.90 1.14 -21.88
CA LEU A 357 1.66 1.56 -21.25
C LEU A 357 1.25 2.96 -21.75
N LYS A 358 0.03 3.13 -22.27
CA LYS A 358 -0.50 4.42 -22.73
C LYS A 358 -0.84 5.34 -21.57
N LYS A 359 -1.57 4.80 -20.60
CA LYS A 359 -2.10 5.55 -19.46
C LYS A 359 -2.15 4.66 -18.23
N GLU A 360 -1.78 5.24 -17.08
CA GLU A 360 -1.95 4.57 -15.79
C GLU A 360 -3.44 4.40 -15.48
N PHE A 361 -3.81 3.17 -15.15
CA PHE A 361 -5.18 2.80 -14.80
C PHE A 361 -5.33 2.34 -13.35
N ILE A 362 -4.25 2.39 -12.57
CA ILE A 362 -4.34 2.24 -11.12
C ILE A 362 -4.91 3.54 -10.54
N VAL A 363 -5.87 3.41 -9.63
CA VAL A 363 -6.54 4.53 -9.00
C VAL A 363 -6.56 4.34 -7.49
N LEU A 364 -6.77 5.42 -6.74
CA LEU A 364 -7.05 5.29 -5.32
C LEU A 364 -8.43 4.66 -5.13
N LEU A 365 -8.58 3.87 -4.07
CA LEU A 365 -9.83 3.15 -3.81
C LEU A 365 -11.04 4.10 -3.72
N ASP A 366 -10.85 5.30 -3.14
CA ASP A 366 -11.88 6.33 -3.02
C ASP A 366 -12.36 6.92 -4.36
N GLN A 367 -11.58 6.76 -5.44
CA GLN A 367 -11.92 7.26 -6.77
C GLN A 367 -12.76 6.28 -7.59
N VAL A 368 -12.85 5.02 -7.16
CA VAL A 368 -13.65 4.00 -7.83
C VAL A 368 -15.13 4.31 -7.55
N PRO A 369 -16.01 4.54 -8.53
CA PRO A 369 -17.37 5.00 -8.27
C PRO A 369 -18.23 4.01 -7.46
N GLU A 370 -17.97 2.70 -7.56
CA GLU A 370 -18.68 1.70 -6.74
C GLU A 370 -18.26 1.75 -5.25
N TYR A 371 -17.06 2.26 -4.96
CA TYR A 371 -16.54 2.40 -3.60
C TYR A 371 -16.59 3.84 -3.09
N GLY A 372 -16.34 4.85 -3.92
CA GLY A 372 -16.43 6.25 -3.58
C GLY A 372 -17.89 6.67 -3.44
N ASN A 373 -18.24 7.28 -2.31
CA ASN A 373 -19.57 7.85 -2.13
C ASN A 373 -19.55 9.28 -2.71
N GLU A 374 -20.42 9.61 -3.66
CA GLU A 374 -20.46 10.95 -4.30
C GLU A 374 -20.63 12.07 -3.25
N ALA A 375 -21.37 11.80 -2.17
CA ALA A 375 -21.56 12.71 -1.05
C ALA A 375 -20.28 12.97 -0.25
N ILE A 376 -19.38 11.98 -0.15
CA ILE A 376 -18.10 12.11 0.56
C ILE A 376 -17.06 12.79 -0.34
N MET A 377 -17.00 12.45 -1.63
CA MET A 377 -16.15 13.19 -2.59
C MET A 377 -16.57 14.66 -2.70
N GLY A 378 -17.88 14.95 -2.68
CA GLY A 378 -18.38 16.33 -2.62
C GLY A 378 -17.97 17.06 -1.34
N SER A 379 -18.01 16.37 -0.19
CA SER A 379 -17.59 16.93 1.10
C SER A 379 -16.07 17.12 1.20
N ILE A 380 -15.26 16.24 0.61
CA ILE A 380 -13.79 16.36 0.55
C ILE A 380 -13.39 17.51 -0.39
N ASN A 381 -14.09 17.69 -1.51
CA ASN A 381 -13.86 18.81 -2.42
C ASN A 381 -14.33 20.15 -1.81
N ALA A 382 -15.44 20.15 -1.08
CA ALA A 382 -15.90 21.30 -0.31
C ALA A 382 -14.93 21.63 0.84
N ALA A 383 -14.47 20.61 1.57
CA ALA A 383 -13.47 20.75 2.61
C ALA A 383 -12.10 21.15 2.05
N ALA A 384 -11.70 20.71 0.85
CA ALA A 384 -10.45 21.15 0.22
C ALA A 384 -10.49 22.65 -0.14
N ASN A 385 -11.67 23.18 -0.48
CA ASN A 385 -11.89 24.62 -0.65
C ASN A 385 -12.01 25.35 0.71
N GLU A 386 -12.52 24.71 1.77
CA GLU A 386 -12.58 25.28 3.13
C GLU A 386 -11.27 25.11 3.94
N ILE A 387 -10.37 24.22 3.52
CA ILE A 387 -9.01 24.01 4.06
C ILE A 387 -8.02 24.99 3.40
N GLU A 388 -8.50 25.95 2.59
CA GLU A 388 -7.89 27.28 2.59
C GLU A 388 -8.03 27.87 4.00
N SER A 389 -7.09 27.46 4.85
CA SER A 389 -6.77 27.94 6.19
C SER A 389 -7.66 29.09 6.68
N THR A 390 -8.49 28.82 7.69
CA THR A 390 -9.17 29.83 8.52
C THR A 390 -8.20 30.77 9.26
N MET A 391 -6.89 30.70 8.97
CA MET A 391 -5.88 31.73 9.21
C MET A 391 -5.04 31.97 7.95
N ASN A 392 -5.61 32.63 6.93
CA ASN A 392 -4.80 33.43 6.03
C ASN A 392 -4.42 34.72 6.79
N LEU A 393 -3.21 34.76 7.35
CA LEU A 393 -2.62 35.97 7.98
C LEU A 393 -2.22 37.05 6.94
N GLY A 394 -2.57 36.87 5.67
CA GLY A 394 -2.48 37.91 4.66
C GLY A 394 -3.69 38.84 4.73
N LEU A 395 -3.46 40.15 4.64
CA LEU A 395 -4.54 41.10 4.42
C LEU A 395 -5.18 40.77 3.07
N THR A 396 -6.49 40.59 3.05
CA THR A 396 -7.25 40.54 1.78
C THR A 396 -7.02 41.84 1.00
N ASP A 397 -7.14 41.83 -0.33
CA ASP A 397 -6.90 43.02 -1.15
C ASP A 397 -7.72 44.22 -0.70
N LYS A 398 -8.96 43.99 -0.24
CA LYS A 398 -9.83 45.02 0.36
C LYS A 398 -9.28 45.57 1.68
N GLN A 399 -8.66 44.74 2.52
CA GLN A 399 -8.04 45.20 3.77
C GLN A 399 -6.70 45.91 3.51
N LYS A 400 -6.01 45.55 2.42
CA LYS A 400 -4.79 46.24 1.97
C LYS A 400 -5.12 47.63 1.44
N GLU A 401 -6.13 47.75 0.58
CA GLU A 401 -6.65 49.05 0.12
C GLU A 401 -7.17 49.91 1.28
N ALA A 402 -7.87 49.31 2.25
CA ALA A 402 -8.33 50.03 3.43
C ALA A 402 -7.17 50.52 4.31
N ARG A 403 -6.09 49.75 4.44
CA ARG A 403 -4.88 50.18 5.16
C ARG A 403 -4.13 51.28 4.40
N GLU A 404 -4.04 51.18 3.07
CA GLU A 404 -3.40 52.19 2.22
C GLU A 404 -4.21 53.49 2.13
N GLY A 405 -5.53 53.43 2.28
CA GLY A 405 -6.42 54.60 2.32
C GLY A 405 -6.55 55.29 3.68
N VAL A 406 -5.96 54.73 4.75
CA VAL A 406 -5.95 55.36 6.08
C VAL A 406 -4.81 56.39 6.12
N ILE A 407 -5.17 57.65 5.94
CA ILE A 407 -4.26 58.78 6.05
C ILE A 407 -4.03 59.07 7.54
N LEU A 408 -2.85 58.70 8.04
CA LEU A 408 -2.42 59.08 9.38
C LEU A 408 -1.93 60.54 9.36
N PRO A 409 -2.31 61.37 10.34
CA PRO A 409 -1.69 62.68 10.52
C PRO A 409 -0.16 62.50 10.61
N TYR A 410 0.60 63.24 9.79
CA TYR A 410 2.07 63.26 9.72
C TYR A 410 2.80 62.13 8.96
N THR A 411 2.11 61.25 8.24
CA THR A 411 2.78 60.24 7.38
C THR A 411 3.45 60.82 6.12
N ASP A 412 2.97 61.96 5.62
CA ASP A 412 3.63 62.69 4.52
C ASP A 412 5.04 63.20 4.90
N ALA A 413 5.33 63.35 6.19
CA ALA A 413 6.63 63.81 6.68
C ALA A 413 7.72 62.72 6.58
N GLN A 414 7.36 61.44 6.44
CA GLN A 414 8.31 60.32 6.30
C GLN A 414 8.54 59.86 4.86
N ASN A 415 7.60 60.12 3.94
CA ASN A 415 7.71 59.64 2.55
C ASN A 415 8.48 60.60 1.61
N ASN A 416 8.71 61.86 2.03
CA ASN A 416 9.56 62.80 1.30
C ASN A 416 11.04 62.67 1.72
N GLU A 417 11.63 61.50 1.46
CA GLU A 417 13.08 61.43 1.26
C GLU A 417 13.43 62.23 0.01
N GLY A 418 13.89 63.48 0.18
CA GLY A 418 14.68 64.13 -0.86
C GLY A 418 14.44 65.60 -1.19
N ALA A 419 13.77 66.41 -0.35
CA ALA A 419 13.84 67.87 -0.51
C ALA A 419 13.61 68.63 0.82
N ALA A 420 14.72 68.89 1.52
CA ALA A 420 14.95 69.97 2.48
C ALA A 420 13.87 70.28 3.55
N GLY A 421 14.17 69.90 4.80
CA GLY A 421 13.90 70.75 5.96
C GLY A 421 13.14 70.12 7.13
N GLU A 422 13.90 69.50 8.05
CA GLU A 422 13.65 69.57 9.50
C GLU A 422 12.38 68.87 10.05
N GLY A 423 12.35 67.54 9.98
CA GLY A 423 11.36 66.71 10.67
C GLY A 423 12.01 65.67 11.58
N GLY A 424 11.86 65.82 12.90
CA GLY A 424 11.97 64.72 13.86
C GLY A 424 13.31 64.53 14.60
N ARG A 425 14.02 65.61 14.94
CA ARG A 425 15.15 65.51 15.90
C ARG A 425 14.58 65.59 17.33
N ILE A 426 14.41 64.45 17.99
CA ILE A 426 14.02 64.41 19.40
C ILE A 426 15.23 64.89 20.22
N LEU A 427 15.13 66.09 20.79
CA LEU A 427 16.10 66.59 21.74
C LEU A 427 15.67 66.08 23.12
N TYR A 428 16.46 65.20 23.72
CA TYR A 428 16.25 64.75 25.09
C TYR A 428 17.03 65.69 26.02
N ASP A 429 16.31 66.43 26.86
CA ASP A 429 16.87 67.27 27.92
C ASP A 429 16.84 66.42 29.20
N MET A 430 18.02 66.05 29.71
CA MET A 430 18.15 65.30 30.96
C MET A 430 17.71 66.19 32.14
N GLY A 431 16.67 65.79 32.87
CA GLY A 431 16.29 66.43 34.12
C GLY A 431 17.20 65.97 35.28
N GLU A 432 17.47 66.86 36.24
CA GLU A 432 18.28 66.57 37.45
C GLU A 432 17.66 65.52 38.40
N GLU A 433 16.53 64.91 38.03
CA GLU A 433 15.80 63.89 38.82
C GLU A 433 15.91 62.47 38.22
N ASP A 434 16.68 62.27 37.14
CA ASP A 434 16.87 60.93 36.55
C ASP A 434 18.11 60.26 37.18
N ASP A 435 17.88 59.52 38.26
CA ASP A 435 18.87 58.67 38.94
C ASP A 435 19.14 57.41 38.12
N PHE A 436 20.04 57.55 37.15
CA PHE A 436 20.53 56.43 36.35
C PHE A 436 21.32 55.46 37.25
N ASP A 437 20.66 54.39 37.71
CA ASP A 437 21.25 53.31 38.49
C ASP A 437 22.18 52.47 37.60
N GLU A 438 23.49 52.52 37.85
CA GLU A 438 24.56 51.94 37.04
C GLU A 438 24.61 50.38 37.04
N GLU A 439 23.56 49.69 37.52
CA GLU A 439 23.56 48.23 37.76
C GLU A 439 22.69 47.41 36.77
N GLU A 440 21.98 48.02 35.82
CA GLU A 440 20.99 47.31 34.97
C GLU A 440 21.47 46.88 33.56
N ASP A 441 22.73 47.12 33.19
CA ASP A 441 23.21 46.89 31.80
C ASP A 441 24.18 45.69 31.62
N GLU A 442 24.07 44.62 32.42
CA GLU A 442 24.70 43.33 32.12
C GLU A 442 23.69 42.16 32.06
N ILE A 443 22.92 42.06 30.96
CA ILE A 443 22.32 40.78 30.51
C ILE A 443 22.35 40.65 28.99
#